data_AF-A0A7V9YZW5-F1
#
_entry.id   AF-A0A7V9YZW5-F1
#
_cell.length_a   1.000
_cell.length_b   1.000
_cell.length_c   1.000
_cell.angle_alpha   90.00
_cell.angle_beta   90.00
_cell.angle_gamma   90.00
#
_symmetry.space_group_name_H-M   'P 1'
#
loop_
_entity.id
_entity.type
_entity.pdbx_description
1 polymer ?
#
loop_
_entity_poly.entity_id
_entity_poly.type
_entity_poly.pdbx_seq_one_letter_code
_entity_poly.pdbx_strand_id
1 'polypeptide(L)' 'MKSWLDNVVVFIWVTLFLYLVNFFEIPKNIYYFLIGVPLIFGGVFLILYLFEKSDKNKT' A
#
# COMPACT_ATOMS: atom_id res chain seq x y z
N MET A 1 7.02 18.64 -6.36
CA MET A 1 6.90 18.21 -4.95
C MET A 1 5.90 17.06 -4.71
N LYS A 2 4.95 16.76 -5.62
CA LYS A 2 3.91 15.73 -5.42
C LYS A 2 4.41 14.31 -5.19
N SER A 3 5.39 13.86 -5.99
CA SER A 3 5.94 12.50 -5.88
C SER A 3 6.49 12.12 -4.50
N TRP A 4 6.91 13.10 -3.68
CA TRP A 4 7.45 12.81 -2.35
C TRP A 4 6.37 12.39 -1.34
N LEU A 5 5.20 13.03 -1.38
CA LEU A 5 4.05 12.66 -0.54
C LEU A 5 3.51 11.28 -0.93
N ASP A 6 3.42 10.99 -2.22
CA ASP A 6 2.98 9.69 -2.74
C ASP A 6 3.89 8.57 -2.21
N ASN A 7 5.21 8.77 -2.27
CA ASN A 7 6.20 7.82 -1.77
C ASN A 7 6.12 7.64 -0.26
N VAL A 8 5.91 8.71 0.52
CA VAL A 8 5.75 8.62 1.98
C VAL A 8 4.49 7.83 2.34
N VAL A 9 3.37 8.07 1.66
CA VAL A 9 2.11 7.37 1.95
C VAL A 9 2.19 5.89 1.55
N VAL A 10 2.81 5.58 0.40
CA VAL A 10 3.09 4.20 0.00
C VAL A 10 4.02 3.50 1.00
N PHE A 11 5.06 4.18 1.49
CA PHE A 11 5.97 3.63 2.48
C PHE A 11 5.25 3.32 3.81
N ILE A 12 4.41 4.24 4.28
CA ILE A 12 3.58 4.05 5.48
C ILE A 12 2.62 2.88 5.28
N TRP A 13 1.96 2.78 4.12
CA TRP A 13 1.06 1.69 3.79
C TRP A 13 1.75 0.32 3.87
N VAL A 14 2.90 0.18 3.19
CA VAL A 14 3.66 -1.09 3.19
C VAL A 14 4.15 -1.42 4.61
N THR A 15 4.65 -0.43 5.35
CA THR A 15 5.14 -0.62 6.72
C THR A 15 4.01 -1.05 7.65
N LEU A 16 2.85 -0.41 7.58
CA LEU A 16 1.67 -0.77 8.39
C LEU A 16 1.17 -2.16 8.04
N PHE A 17 1.14 -2.52 6.75
CA PHE A 17 0.74 -3.86 6.34
C PHE A 17 1.67 -4.93 6.93
N LEU A 18 2.99 -4.73 6.82
CA LEU A 18 3.98 -5.66 7.39
C LEU A 18 3.89 -5.72 8.92
N TYR A 19 3.64 -4.58 9.58
CA TYR A 19 3.40 -4.54 11.02
C TYR A 19 2.16 -5.35 11.39
N LEU A 20 1.05 -5.18 10.69
CA LEU A 20 -0.19 -5.94 10.92
C LEU A 20 0.05 -7.44 10.78
N VAL A 21 0.72 -7.84 9.70
CA VAL A 21 1.05 -9.25 9.44
C VAL A 21 1.84 -9.86 10.59
N ASN A 22 2.83 -9.15 11.09
CA ASN A 22 3.65 -9.62 12.22
C ASN A 22 2.85 -9.61 13.52
N PHE A 23 2.01 -8.59 13.75
CA PHE A 23 1.18 -8.48 14.96
C PHE A 23 0.15 -9.59 15.06
N PHE A 24 -0.46 -9.99 13.94
CA PHE A 24 -1.40 -11.11 13.88
C PHE A 24 -0.71 -12.48 13.78
N GLU A 25 0.62 -12.53 13.89
CA GLU A 25 1.43 -13.76 13.80
C GLU A 25 1.06 -14.62 12.58
N ILE A 26 0.75 -13.98 11.44
CA ILE A 26 0.25 -14.70 10.27
C ILE A 26 1.34 -15.67 9.78
N PRO A 27 1.05 -16.98 9.71
CA PRO A 27 2.04 -17.96 9.28
C PRO A 27 2.45 -17.69 7.83
N LYS A 28 3.77 -17.59 7.60
CA LYS A 28 4.39 -17.29 6.29
C LYS A 28 4.34 -18.50 5.35
N ASN A 29 3.14 -18.95 5.04
CA ASN A 29 2.86 -20.06 4.12
C ASN A 29 2.48 -19.54 2.72
N ILE A 30 2.17 -20.44 1.79
CA ILE A 30 1.81 -20.07 0.41
C ILE A 30 0.62 -19.07 0.38
N TYR A 31 -0.36 -19.21 1.27
CA TYR A 31 -1.54 -18.36 1.34
C TYR A 31 -1.22 -16.93 1.77
N TYR A 32 -0.24 -16.76 2.66
CA TYR A 32 0.27 -15.44 3.02
C TYR A 32 0.77 -14.68 1.78
N PHE A 33 1.52 -15.34 0.91
CA PHE A 33 1.99 -14.71 -0.32
C PHE A 33 0.86 -14.52 -1.33
N LEU A 34 -0.03 -15.50 -1.46
CA LEU A 34 -1.13 -15.50 -2.43
C LEU A 34 -2.15 -14.38 -2.15
N ILE A 35 -2.39 -14.05 -0.89
CA ILE A 35 -3.31 -13.00 -0.47
C ILE A 35 -2.57 -11.69 -0.21
N GLY A 36 -1.47 -11.75 0.54
CA GLY A 36 -0.76 -10.57 1.02
C GLY A 36 -0.08 -9.79 -0.09
N VAL A 37 0.47 -10.46 -1.11
CA VAL A 37 1.11 -9.77 -2.25
C VAL A 37 0.07 -8.97 -3.05
N PRO A 38 -1.07 -9.55 -3.50
CA PRO A 38 -2.14 -8.76 -4.13
C PRO A 38 -2.67 -7.62 -3.25
N LEU A 39 -2.77 -7.83 -1.93
CA LEU A 39 -3.26 -6.80 -1.01
C LEU A 39 -2.31 -5.60 -0.91
N ILE A 40 -1.00 -5.86 -0.79
CA ILE A 40 0.03 -4.82 -0.79
C ILE A 40 -0.04 -4.03 -2.10
N PHE A 41 0.06 -4.71 -3.24
CA PHE A 41 0.08 -4.07 -4.56
C PHE A 41 -1.23 -3.35 -4.87
N GLY A 42 -2.37 -3.94 -4.51
CA GLY A 42 -3.69 -3.34 -4.67
C GLY A 42 -3.82 -2.04 -3.86
N GLY A 43 -3.34 -2.02 -2.62
CA GLY A 43 -3.32 -0.81 -1.81
C GLY A 43 -2.40 0.28 -2.38
N VAL A 44 -1.21 -0.08 -2.87
CA VAL A 44 -0.30 0.87 -3.55
C VAL A 44 -0.96 1.46 -4.80
N PHE A 45 -1.56 0.62 -5.65
CA PHE A 45 -2.27 1.09 -6.84
C PHE A 45 -3.42 2.03 -6.49
N LEU A 46 -4.19 1.71 -5.45
CA LEU A 46 -5.31 2.54 -5.00
C LEU A 46 -4.83 3.91 -4.51
N ILE A 47 -3.76 3.95 -3.71
CA ILE A 47 -3.16 5.20 -3.22
C ILE A 47 -2.72 6.08 -4.39
N LEU A 48 -1.98 5.50 -5.35
CA LEU A 48 -1.51 6.21 -6.53
C LEU A 48 -2.67 6.74 -7.37
N TYR A 49 -3.70 5.91 -7.61
CA TYR A 49 -4.89 6.31 -8.34
C TYR A 49 -5.64 7.47 -7.67
N LEU A 50 -5.81 7.42 -6.35
CA LEU A 50 -6.47 8.48 -5.59
C LEU A 50 -5.70 9.80 -5.65
N PHE A 51 -4.37 9.73 -5.57
CA PHE A 51 -3.51 10.90 -5.62
C PHE A 51 -3.43 11.50 -7.03
N GLU A 52 -3.37 10.67 -8.07
CA GLU A 52 -3.46 11.12 -9.46
C GLU A 52 -4.82 11.77 -9.76
N LYS A 53 -5.93 11.18 -9.29
CA LYS A 53 -7.27 11.77 -9.45
C LYS A 53 -7.40 13.11 -8.72
N SER A 54 -6.83 13.22 -7.51
CA SER A 54 -6.79 14.48 -6.75
C SER A 54 -6.00 15.57 -7.47
N ASP A 55 -4.97 15.19 -8.23
CA ASP A 55 -4.21 16.11 -9.07
C ASP A 55 -5.06 16.67 -10.21
N LYS A 56 -5.70 15.78 -10.99
CA LYS A 56 -6.50 16.15 -12.17
C LYS A 56 -7.71 17.03 -11.84
N ASN A 57 -8.26 16.93 -10.63
CA ASN A 57 -9.38 17.76 -10.17
C ASN A 57 -8.96 19.15 -9.65
N LYS A 58 -7.65 19.45 -9.54
CA LYS A 58 -7.15 20.76 -9.10
C LYS A 58 -6.79 21.70 -10.27
N THR A 59 -6.90 21.22 -11.51
CA THR A 59 -6.80 21.97 -12.77
C THR A 59 -8.18 22.12 -13.38
#